data_AF-A0A501Y217-F1
#
_entry.id   AF-A0A501Y217-F1
#
_cell.length_a   1.000
_cell.length_b   1.000
_cell.length_c   1.000
_cell.angle_alpha   90.00
_cell.angle_beta   90.00
_cell.angle_gamma   90.00
#
_symmetry.space_group_name_H-M   'P 1'
#
loop_
_entity.id
_entity.type
_entity.pdbx_description
1 polymer ?
#
loop_
_entity_poly.entity_id
_entity_poly.type
_entity_poly.pdbx_seq_one_letter_code
_entity_poly.pdbx_strand_id
1 'polypeptide(L)'
;MKLGVPFGQDKTTGEWKDVAEVERGLACDCICPSCHLPLSAHQGDEREWHFTHHTRNTPKAEIVDCEFSFEVSVRMMIHQLLREGASLKLPAYFKPVSVPKVLREQFPPEVMVFKELELKSSAGVKLTVDADFCGHKVDALYEFNKASLVIYLEYRGRKCQLERPLLQELNAGAAILNIDALSTFFYHQPMAKTGKLGTARAQLLGWLQTSIKAKDWYYHPREKACIAKRDEDINKALKELTTESHVLSIPVHQQLKCQCLGCGKMFIGIRNKVNPCPDCQTHLYVTER
;
A
#
# COMPACT_ATOMS: atom_id res chain seq x y z
N MET A 1 -27.19 -3.82 -2.30
CA MET A 1 -27.58 -4.77 -1.24
C MET A 1 -27.17 -4.14 0.08
N LYS A 2 -28.09 -3.93 1.04
CA LYS A 2 -27.74 -3.38 2.37
C LYS A 2 -27.24 -4.55 3.21
N LEU A 3 -25.96 -4.55 3.58
CA LEU A 3 -25.38 -5.59 4.43
C LEU A 3 -25.96 -5.47 5.86
N GLY A 4 -26.18 -6.60 6.51
CA GLY A 4 -26.53 -6.64 7.92
C GLY A 4 -25.41 -6.08 8.79
N VAL A 5 -25.72 -5.71 10.03
CA VAL A 5 -24.71 -5.16 10.96
C VAL A 5 -23.98 -6.34 11.63
N PRO A 6 -22.66 -6.53 11.43
CA PRO A 6 -21.93 -7.65 12.05
C PRO A 6 -21.71 -7.50 13.55
N PHE A 7 -21.56 -6.26 14.03
CA PHE A 7 -21.15 -5.98 15.40
C PHE A 7 -22.06 -4.94 16.07
N GLY A 8 -22.49 -5.22 17.29
CA GLY A 8 -23.24 -4.30 18.16
C GLY A 8 -22.42 -3.90 19.38
N GLN A 9 -22.71 -2.74 19.98
CA GLN A 9 -22.16 -2.40 21.29
C GLN A 9 -23.04 -2.99 22.37
N ASP A 10 -22.50 -3.80 23.24
CA ASP A 10 -23.17 -4.21 24.46
C ASP A 10 -23.34 -2.99 25.39
N LYS A 11 -24.57 -2.69 25.81
CA LYS A 11 -24.85 -1.49 26.64
C LYS A 11 -24.26 -1.56 28.04
N THR A 12 -24.05 -2.76 28.56
CA THR A 12 -23.61 -2.96 29.95
C THR A 12 -22.10 -2.81 30.07
N THR A 13 -21.38 -3.44 29.16
CA THR A 13 -19.91 -3.52 29.14
C THR A 13 -19.27 -2.44 28.27
N GLY A 14 -20.00 -1.94 27.27
CA GLY A 14 -19.47 -1.05 26.23
C GLY A 14 -18.62 -1.76 25.18
N GLU A 15 -18.46 -3.09 25.26
CA GLU A 15 -17.69 -3.89 24.31
C GLU A 15 -18.45 -4.08 23.00
N TRP A 16 -17.71 -4.16 21.89
CA TRP A 16 -18.25 -4.57 20.61
C TRP A 16 -18.34 -6.09 20.58
N LYS A 17 -19.52 -6.61 20.24
CA LYS A 17 -19.83 -8.04 20.20
C LYS A 17 -20.20 -8.48 18.80
N ASP A 18 -19.73 -9.66 18.42
CA ASP A 18 -20.26 -10.41 17.30
C ASP A 18 -21.70 -10.85 17.61
N VAL A 19 -22.54 -10.94 16.59
CA VAL A 19 -23.88 -11.53 16.72
C VAL A 19 -23.84 -12.97 17.27
N ALA A 20 -22.75 -13.70 17.07
CA ALA A 20 -22.55 -15.06 17.61
C ALA A 20 -22.18 -15.08 19.10
N GLU A 21 -21.85 -13.93 19.71
CA GLU A 21 -21.41 -13.81 21.11
C GLU A 21 -22.52 -13.35 22.06
N VAL A 22 -23.74 -13.15 21.54
CA VAL A 22 -24.85 -12.55 22.28
C VAL A 22 -26.11 -13.41 22.24
N GLU A 23 -27.03 -13.13 23.17
CA GLU A 23 -28.36 -13.73 23.18
C GLU A 23 -29.18 -13.31 21.95
N ARG A 24 -30.09 -14.18 21.52
CA ARG A 24 -30.93 -13.93 20.34
C ARG A 24 -31.93 -12.79 20.58
N GLY A 25 -32.23 -12.06 19.50
CA GLY A 25 -33.27 -11.02 19.51
C GLY A 25 -32.87 -9.80 20.33
N LEU A 26 -33.83 -9.21 21.04
CA LEU A 26 -33.61 -8.02 21.89
C LEU A 26 -32.86 -8.33 23.19
N ALA A 27 -32.74 -9.61 23.56
CA ALA A 27 -32.00 -10.02 24.74
C ALA A 27 -30.49 -9.80 24.59
N CYS A 28 -29.99 -9.52 23.38
CA CYS A 28 -28.58 -9.14 23.16
C CYS A 28 -28.19 -7.82 23.84
N ASP A 29 -29.18 -6.98 24.18
CA ASP A 29 -29.01 -5.63 24.73
C ASP A 29 -27.93 -4.78 24.04
N CYS A 30 -27.84 -4.91 22.71
CA CYS A 30 -26.87 -4.20 21.90
C CYS A 30 -27.44 -2.90 21.30
N ILE A 31 -26.56 -1.94 20.99
CA ILE A 31 -26.87 -0.73 20.20
C ILE A 31 -26.02 -0.64 18.94
N CYS A 32 -26.55 0.06 17.94
CA CYS A 32 -25.83 0.34 16.70
C CYS A 32 -24.68 1.35 16.96
N PRO A 33 -23.45 1.07 16.52
CA PRO A 33 -22.34 2.03 16.64
C PRO A 33 -22.53 3.33 15.84
N SER A 34 -23.42 3.33 14.84
CA SER A 34 -23.61 4.46 13.94
C SER A 34 -24.78 5.36 14.37
N CYS A 35 -25.95 4.78 14.62
CA CYS A 35 -27.15 5.55 14.98
C CYS A 35 -27.59 5.40 16.45
N HIS A 36 -26.90 4.57 17.24
CA HIS A 36 -27.22 4.28 18.65
C HIS A 36 -28.60 3.65 18.92
N LEU A 37 -29.38 3.34 17.88
CA LEU A 37 -30.64 2.63 18.04
C LEU A 37 -30.42 1.21 18.56
N PRO A 38 -31.36 0.66 19.35
CA PRO A 38 -31.32 -0.72 19.80
C PRO A 38 -31.22 -1.70 18.63
N LEU A 39 -30.43 -2.74 18.81
CA LEU A 39 -30.27 -3.82 17.85
C LEU A 39 -31.02 -5.07 18.32
N SER A 40 -31.43 -5.89 17.35
CA SER A 40 -31.94 -7.25 17.56
C SER A 40 -30.99 -8.23 16.89
N ALA A 41 -30.51 -9.24 17.61
CA ALA A 41 -29.64 -10.28 17.07
C ALA A 41 -30.45 -11.30 16.26
N HIS A 42 -30.20 -11.40 14.95
CA HIS A 42 -30.79 -12.42 14.09
C HIS A 42 -29.81 -13.57 13.90
N GLN A 43 -30.10 -14.67 14.58
CA GLN A 43 -29.39 -15.95 14.49
C GLN A 43 -30.36 -16.99 13.91
N GLY A 44 -29.98 -17.62 12.80
CA GLY A 44 -30.81 -18.63 12.13
C GLY A 44 -30.05 -19.37 11.04
N ASP A 45 -30.70 -20.36 10.42
CA ASP A 45 -30.03 -21.32 9.53
C ASP A 45 -30.04 -20.91 8.04
N GLU A 46 -30.90 -19.96 7.66
CA GLU A 46 -31.09 -19.59 6.24
C GLU A 46 -30.28 -18.36 5.78
N ARG A 47 -29.95 -17.44 6.70
CA ARG A 47 -29.27 -16.18 6.39
C ARG A 47 -28.06 -16.00 7.30
N GLU A 48 -27.05 -15.28 6.80
CA GLU A 48 -25.91 -14.84 7.60
C GLU A 48 -26.41 -14.17 8.87
N TRP A 49 -25.82 -14.53 10.02
CA TRP A 49 -26.20 -13.93 11.28
C TRP A 49 -25.80 -12.45 11.26
N HIS A 50 -26.71 -11.60 11.70
CA HIS A 50 -26.51 -10.15 11.72
C HIS A 50 -27.40 -9.49 12.75
N PHE A 51 -27.07 -8.26 13.10
CA PHE A 51 -27.97 -7.38 13.83
C PHE A 51 -28.85 -6.57 12.87
N THR A 52 -30.09 -6.32 13.30
CA THR A 52 -31.02 -5.39 12.66
C THR A 52 -31.44 -4.31 13.65
N HIS A 53 -31.79 -3.13 13.15
CA HIS A 53 -32.32 -2.06 14.00
C HIS A 53 -33.72 -2.42 14.50
N HIS A 54 -33.94 -2.30 15.80
CA HIS A 54 -35.25 -2.42 16.40
C HIS A 54 -35.87 -1.03 16.62
N THR A 55 -36.91 -0.73 15.85
CA THR A 55 -37.54 0.61 15.82
C THR A 55 -38.98 0.63 16.36
N ARG A 56 -39.54 -0.53 16.76
CA ARG A 56 -40.97 -0.64 17.12
C ARG A 56 -41.39 0.29 18.26
N ASN A 57 -40.50 0.54 19.21
CA ASN A 57 -40.73 1.42 20.35
C ASN A 57 -39.86 2.69 20.32
N THR A 58 -39.25 3.00 19.17
CA THR A 58 -38.46 4.22 18.98
C THR A 58 -39.36 5.33 18.45
N PRO A 59 -39.33 6.54 19.05
CA PRO A 59 -40.02 7.70 18.50
C PRO A 59 -39.66 7.91 17.03
N LYS A 60 -40.66 8.17 16.15
CA LYS A 60 -40.40 8.34 14.71
C LYS A 60 -39.36 9.41 14.39
N ALA A 61 -39.27 10.46 15.20
CA ALA A 61 -38.29 11.53 15.05
C ALA A 61 -36.83 11.06 15.30
N GLU A 62 -36.64 9.95 15.99
CA GLU A 62 -35.33 9.37 16.31
C GLU A 62 -34.94 8.22 15.37
N ILE A 63 -35.86 7.76 14.51
CA ILE A 63 -35.56 6.73 13.51
C ILE A 63 -34.79 7.37 12.36
N VAL A 64 -33.50 7.10 12.30
CA VAL A 64 -32.59 7.57 11.23
C VAL A 64 -32.37 6.44 10.23
N ASP A 65 -32.30 6.76 8.93
CA ASP A 65 -31.77 5.81 7.96
C ASP A 65 -30.26 5.63 8.18
N CYS A 66 -29.91 4.55 8.86
CA CYS A 66 -28.53 4.24 9.18
C CYS A 66 -27.85 3.65 7.94
N GLU A 67 -27.28 4.51 7.10
CA GLU A 67 -26.62 4.12 5.85
C GLU A 67 -25.32 3.34 6.11
N PHE A 68 -24.48 3.83 7.04
CA PHE A 68 -23.12 3.31 7.27
C PHE A 68 -23.03 2.29 8.42
N SER A 69 -24.11 1.56 8.70
CA SER A 69 -24.18 0.68 9.87
C SER A 69 -23.16 -0.45 9.82
N PHE A 70 -22.92 -1.03 8.63
CA PHE A 70 -21.90 -2.05 8.44
C PHE A 70 -20.50 -1.46 8.67
N GLU A 71 -20.18 -0.39 7.96
CA GLU A 71 -18.85 0.19 7.89
C GLU A 71 -18.39 0.71 9.26
N VAL A 72 -19.26 1.41 9.98
CA VAL A 72 -18.95 1.90 11.33
C VAL A 72 -18.83 0.75 12.33
N SER A 73 -19.66 -0.29 12.23
CA SER A 73 -19.54 -1.45 13.13
C SER A 73 -18.23 -2.21 12.95
N VAL A 74 -17.80 -2.42 11.70
CA VAL A 74 -16.51 -3.04 11.37
C VAL A 74 -15.37 -2.16 11.88
N ARG A 75 -15.44 -0.85 11.65
CA ARG A 75 -14.44 0.10 12.15
C ARG A 75 -14.26 0.02 13.67
N MET A 76 -15.36 0.01 14.42
CA MET A 76 -15.34 -0.07 15.88
C MET A 76 -14.80 -1.41 16.38
N MET A 77 -15.18 -2.52 15.75
CA MET A 77 -14.61 -3.81 16.08
C MET A 77 -13.10 -3.88 15.76
N ILE A 78 -12.63 -3.28 14.66
CA ILE A 78 -11.18 -3.18 14.38
C ILE A 78 -10.46 -2.44 15.50
N HIS A 79 -11.01 -1.32 15.99
CA HIS A 79 -10.41 -0.59 17.11
C HIS A 79 -10.25 -1.48 18.34
N GLN A 80 -11.29 -2.24 18.70
CA GLN A 80 -11.22 -3.16 19.84
C GLN A 80 -10.22 -4.30 19.60
N LEU A 81 -10.23 -4.94 18.44
CA LEU A 81 -9.27 -5.99 18.11
C LEU A 81 -7.81 -5.50 18.19
N LEU A 82 -7.54 -4.26 17.74
CA LEU A 82 -6.21 -3.66 17.86
C LEU A 82 -5.83 -3.38 19.32
N ARG A 83 -6.77 -2.90 20.15
CA ARG A 83 -6.56 -2.71 21.60
C ARG A 83 -6.31 -4.05 22.32
N GLU A 84 -6.94 -5.12 21.86
CA GLU A 84 -6.73 -6.49 22.34
C GLU A 84 -5.43 -7.13 21.82
N GLY A 85 -4.65 -6.41 20.99
CA GLY A 85 -3.33 -6.86 20.53
C GLY A 85 -3.34 -7.62 19.20
N ALA A 86 -4.40 -7.52 18.40
CA ALA A 86 -4.42 -8.08 17.06
C ALA A 86 -3.26 -7.52 16.20
N SER A 87 -2.66 -8.38 15.39
CA SER A 87 -1.68 -7.96 14.40
C SER A 87 -2.33 -7.43 13.13
N LEU A 88 -1.65 -6.50 12.49
CA LEU A 88 -2.06 -5.91 11.22
C LEU A 88 -1.03 -6.21 10.14
N LYS A 89 -1.44 -6.99 9.16
CA LYS A 89 -0.67 -7.26 7.95
C LYS A 89 -0.95 -6.20 6.88
N LEU A 90 0.13 -5.65 6.32
CA LEU A 90 0.12 -4.66 5.25
C LEU A 90 0.89 -5.17 4.03
N PRO A 91 0.45 -4.87 2.80
CA PRO A 91 1.13 -5.31 1.58
C PRO A 91 2.53 -4.70 1.44
N ALA A 92 3.32 -5.24 0.51
CA ALA A 92 4.47 -4.52 -0.01
C ALA A 92 4.02 -3.23 -0.73
N TYR A 93 4.88 -2.20 -0.72
CA TYR A 93 4.63 -0.93 -1.38
C TYR A 93 5.54 -0.76 -2.59
N PHE A 94 4.94 -0.54 -3.76
CA PHE A 94 5.63 -0.29 -5.01
C PHE A 94 5.26 1.07 -5.57
N LYS A 95 6.19 1.68 -6.30
CA LYS A 95 5.97 2.93 -7.02
C LYS A 95 6.38 2.76 -8.48
N PRO A 96 5.55 3.21 -9.44
CA PRO A 96 5.95 3.21 -10.83
C PRO A 96 7.15 4.13 -11.02
N VAL A 97 8.05 3.73 -11.91
CA VAL A 97 9.21 4.53 -12.35
C VAL A 97 9.29 4.54 -13.87
N SER A 98 9.81 5.62 -14.44
CA SER A 98 9.99 5.72 -15.88
C SER A 98 11.25 4.96 -16.29
N VAL A 99 11.08 3.88 -17.07
CA VAL A 99 12.20 3.09 -17.58
C VAL A 99 12.29 3.20 -19.11
N PRO A 100 13.42 3.70 -19.66
CA PRO A 100 13.70 3.69 -21.09
C PRO A 100 13.54 2.30 -21.70
N LYS A 101 12.99 2.20 -22.91
CA LYS A 101 12.71 0.91 -23.58
C LYS A 101 13.91 -0.04 -23.59
N VAL A 102 15.11 0.50 -23.86
CA VAL A 102 16.37 -0.26 -23.94
C VAL A 102 16.81 -0.87 -22.60
N LEU A 103 16.25 -0.42 -21.48
CA LEU A 103 16.59 -0.85 -20.13
C LEU A 103 15.47 -1.63 -19.43
N ARG A 104 14.33 -1.89 -20.09
CA ARG A 104 13.17 -2.55 -19.46
C ARG A 104 13.41 -4.00 -19.06
N GLU A 105 14.32 -4.70 -19.74
CA GLU A 105 14.70 -6.06 -19.36
C GLU A 105 15.57 -6.08 -18.08
N GLN A 106 16.34 -5.02 -17.84
CA GLN A 106 17.21 -4.88 -16.67
C GLN A 106 16.48 -4.28 -15.47
N PHE A 107 15.58 -3.32 -15.72
CA PHE A 107 14.87 -2.59 -14.69
C PHE A 107 13.36 -2.75 -14.84
N PRO A 108 12.66 -3.33 -13.85
CA PRO A 108 11.20 -3.36 -13.87
C PRO A 108 10.65 -1.92 -13.81
N PRO A 109 9.46 -1.66 -14.38
CA PRO A 109 8.82 -0.33 -14.42
C PRO A 109 8.29 0.13 -13.06
N GLU A 110 8.77 -0.46 -11.97
CA GLU A 110 8.42 -0.13 -10.60
C GLU A 110 9.61 -0.36 -9.65
N VAL A 111 9.59 0.34 -8.53
CA VAL A 111 10.53 0.18 -7.42
C VAL A 111 9.79 -0.22 -6.16
N MET A 112 10.29 -1.24 -5.47
CA MET A 112 9.80 -1.61 -4.14
C MET A 112 10.29 -0.58 -3.13
N VAL A 113 9.36 0.18 -2.56
CA VAL A 113 9.62 1.16 -1.51
C VAL A 113 9.68 0.47 -0.14
N PHE A 114 8.80 -0.50 0.07
CA PHE A 114 8.71 -1.22 1.33
C PHE A 114 8.22 -2.66 1.12
N LYS A 115 8.73 -3.60 1.91
CA LYS A 115 8.28 -5.00 1.87
C LYS A 115 6.97 -5.18 2.65
N GLU A 116 6.32 -6.31 2.45
CA GLU A 116 5.18 -6.72 3.28
C GLU A 116 5.55 -6.70 4.77
N LEU A 117 4.62 -6.24 5.61
CA LEU A 117 4.85 -5.99 7.03
C LEU A 117 3.73 -6.58 7.87
N GLU A 118 4.09 -7.26 8.96
CA GLU A 118 3.16 -7.59 10.04
C GLU A 118 3.45 -6.69 11.25
N LEU A 119 2.51 -5.81 11.56
CA LEU A 119 2.56 -4.91 12.71
C LEU A 119 1.94 -5.57 13.93
N LYS A 120 2.63 -5.47 15.06
CA LYS A 120 2.15 -5.84 16.39
C LYS A 120 2.60 -4.77 17.38
N SER A 121 1.81 -4.55 18.42
CA SER A 121 2.30 -3.85 19.61
C SER A 121 3.39 -4.73 20.23
N SER A 122 4.60 -4.20 20.35
CA SER A 122 5.76 -4.92 20.89
C SER A 122 6.78 -3.94 21.46
N ALA A 123 7.79 -4.45 22.17
CA ALA A 123 8.86 -3.60 22.71
C ALA A 123 9.51 -2.76 21.59
N GLY A 124 9.34 -1.43 21.64
CA GLY A 124 9.84 -0.50 20.63
C GLY A 124 8.82 -0.03 19.58
N VAL A 125 7.57 -0.48 19.64
CA VAL A 125 6.47 0.01 18.81
C VAL A 125 5.27 0.32 19.68
N LYS A 126 4.97 1.62 19.86
CA LYS A 126 3.80 2.06 20.61
C LYS A 126 2.60 2.16 19.67
N LEU A 127 1.48 1.54 20.05
CA LEU A 127 0.22 1.61 19.33
C LEU A 127 -0.78 2.46 20.12
N THR A 128 -1.33 3.50 19.46
CA THR A 128 -2.46 4.28 19.97
C THR A 128 -3.64 4.11 19.01
N VAL A 129 -4.77 3.59 19.49
CA VAL A 129 -6.00 3.38 18.70
C VAL A 129 -6.96 4.55 18.89
N ASP A 130 -7.63 4.99 17.82
CA ASP A 130 -8.47 6.20 17.79
C ASP A 130 -7.68 7.47 18.17
N ALA A 131 -6.52 7.61 17.54
CA ALA A 131 -5.55 8.67 17.84
C ALA A 131 -5.89 9.99 17.14
N ASP A 132 -5.28 11.06 17.63
CA ASP A 132 -5.12 12.31 16.89
C ASP A 132 -3.75 12.33 16.21
N PHE A 133 -3.71 12.73 14.94
CA PHE A 133 -2.49 12.96 14.19
C PHE A 133 -2.60 14.32 13.50
N CYS A 134 -1.95 15.33 14.08
CA CYS A 134 -1.94 16.71 13.57
C CYS A 134 -3.35 17.30 13.41
N GLY A 135 -4.25 17.08 14.37
CA GLY A 135 -5.64 17.56 14.32
C GLY A 135 -6.57 16.71 13.45
N HIS A 136 -6.07 15.61 12.88
CA HIS A 136 -6.88 14.63 12.17
C HIS A 136 -7.13 13.39 13.02
N LYS A 137 -8.38 12.97 13.12
CA LYS A 137 -8.75 11.70 13.75
C LYS A 137 -8.41 10.51 12.86
N VAL A 138 -7.52 9.65 13.37
CA VAL A 138 -7.01 8.45 12.68
C VAL A 138 -7.30 7.20 13.50
N ASP A 139 -7.34 6.04 12.85
CA ASP A 139 -7.85 4.82 13.50
C ASP A 139 -6.78 4.11 14.32
N ALA A 140 -5.54 4.14 13.86
CA ALA A 140 -4.41 3.74 14.67
C ALA A 140 -3.16 4.55 14.31
N LEU A 141 -2.32 4.80 15.31
CA LEU A 141 -1.01 5.39 15.17
C LEU A 141 0.02 4.44 15.78
N TYR A 142 0.89 3.91 14.93
CA TYR A 142 2.07 3.15 15.33
C TYR A 142 3.26 4.11 15.37
N GLU A 143 3.89 4.23 16.53
CA GLU A 143 5.06 5.09 16.74
C GLU A 143 6.31 4.23 16.88
N PHE A 144 7.32 4.52 16.07
CA PHE A 144 8.65 3.91 16.08
C PHE A 144 9.69 4.97 16.48
N ASN A 145 10.93 4.53 16.78
CA ASN A 145 11.99 5.44 17.25
C ASN A 145 12.26 6.68 16.36
N LYS A 146 12.05 6.58 15.04
CA LYS A 146 12.37 7.66 14.09
C LYS A 146 11.27 7.97 13.09
N ALA A 147 10.14 7.28 13.17
CA ALA A 147 9.06 7.38 12.19
C ALA A 147 7.74 6.98 12.85
N SER A 148 6.63 7.32 12.21
CA SER A 148 5.32 6.83 12.60
C SER A 148 4.59 6.22 11.41
N LEU A 149 3.56 5.42 11.67
CA LEU A 149 2.67 4.87 10.66
C LEU A 149 1.23 5.06 11.11
N VAL A 150 0.50 5.82 10.31
CA VAL A 150 -0.93 6.04 10.47
C VAL A 150 -1.72 4.96 9.74
N ILE A 151 -2.71 4.39 10.41
CA ILE A 151 -3.73 3.54 9.80
C ILE A 151 -5.03 4.34 9.72
N TYR A 152 -5.60 4.41 8.52
CA TYR A 152 -6.86 5.09 8.26
C TYR A 152 -7.89 4.12 7.69
N LEU A 153 -9.05 4.02 8.32
CA LEU A 153 -10.18 3.21 7.88
C LEU A 153 -11.09 4.05 7.00
N GLU A 154 -11.18 3.66 5.72
CA GLU A 154 -11.88 4.40 4.69
C GLU A 154 -13.16 3.68 4.26
N TYR A 155 -14.22 4.46 4.04
CA TYR A 155 -15.50 4.00 3.48
C TYR A 155 -16.22 5.17 2.80
N ARG A 156 -17.43 4.95 2.25
CA ARG A 156 -18.16 5.98 1.49
C ARG A 156 -18.33 7.30 2.26
N GLY A 157 -18.65 7.24 3.55
CA GLY A 157 -18.85 8.42 4.41
C GLY A 157 -17.59 9.00 5.05
N ARG A 158 -16.41 8.39 4.86
CA ARG A 158 -15.15 8.84 5.48
C ARG A 158 -13.96 8.56 4.58
N LYS A 159 -13.35 9.63 4.06
CA LYS A 159 -12.18 9.60 3.19
C LYS A 159 -10.93 10.12 3.91
N CYS A 160 -9.76 9.59 3.55
CA CYS A 160 -8.49 10.03 4.13
C CYS A 160 -8.27 11.53 3.87
N GLN A 161 -8.07 12.31 4.94
CA GLN A 161 -7.85 13.76 4.88
C GLN A 161 -6.37 14.14 5.05
N LEU A 162 -5.47 13.16 5.13
CA LEU A 162 -4.05 13.41 5.36
C LEU A 162 -3.35 13.80 4.06
N GLU A 163 -2.55 14.85 4.12
CA GLU A 163 -1.78 15.31 2.98
C GLU A 163 -0.39 14.67 2.93
N ARG A 164 0.06 14.28 1.73
CA ARG A 164 1.40 13.69 1.53
C ARG A 164 2.56 14.60 1.99
N PRO A 165 2.54 15.94 1.76
CA PRO A 165 3.60 16.81 2.26
C PRO A 165 3.74 16.77 3.78
N LEU A 166 2.63 16.80 4.52
CA LEU A 166 2.61 16.69 5.98
C LEU A 166 3.23 15.36 6.44
N LEU A 167 2.81 14.24 5.82
CA LEU A 167 3.35 12.92 6.13
C LEU A 167 4.87 12.85 5.85
N GLN A 168 5.34 13.48 4.78
CA GLN A 168 6.76 13.53 4.47
C GLN A 168 7.55 14.34 5.50
N GLU A 169 7.07 15.54 5.86
CA GLU A 169 7.72 16.43 6.83
C GLU A 169 7.90 15.73 8.18
N LEU A 170 6.88 15.00 8.62
CA LEU A 170 6.86 14.28 9.89
C LEU A 170 7.51 12.90 9.84
N ASN A 171 8.09 12.51 8.68
CA ASN A 171 8.63 11.17 8.45
C ASN A 171 7.63 10.05 8.82
N ALA A 172 6.36 10.26 8.45
CA ALA A 172 5.24 9.37 8.75
C ALA A 172 4.77 8.62 7.50
N GLY A 173 4.52 7.32 7.65
CA GLY A 173 3.79 6.53 6.67
C GLY A 173 2.28 6.59 6.90
N ALA A 174 1.51 6.29 5.87
CA ALA A 174 0.07 6.10 5.99
C ALA A 174 -0.40 4.91 5.15
N ALA A 175 -1.21 4.05 5.77
CA ALA A 175 -1.89 2.94 5.11
C ALA A 175 -3.41 3.07 5.28
N ILE A 176 -4.13 2.72 4.22
CA ILE A 176 -5.57 2.75 4.13
C ILE A 176 -6.12 1.34 4.21
N LEU A 177 -7.11 1.14 5.06
CA LEU A 177 -7.92 -0.06 5.16
C LEU A 177 -9.30 0.28 4.60
N ASN A 178 -9.63 -0.25 3.43
CA ASN A 178 -10.84 0.09 2.70
C ASN A 178 -11.99 -0.85 3.08
N ILE A 179 -12.91 -0.34 3.91
CA ILE A 179 -14.05 -1.13 4.40
C ILE A 179 -15.09 -1.35 3.29
N ASP A 180 -15.26 -0.41 2.36
CA ASP A 180 -16.17 -0.59 1.21
C ASP A 180 -15.71 -1.76 0.33
N ALA A 181 -14.40 -1.88 0.10
CA ALA A 181 -13.85 -3.02 -0.64
C ALA A 181 -13.96 -4.31 0.16
N LEU A 182 -13.66 -4.28 1.47
CA LEU A 182 -13.82 -5.43 2.37
C LEU A 182 -15.25 -5.99 2.33
N SER A 183 -16.26 -5.12 2.32
CA SER A 183 -17.66 -5.51 2.36
C SER A 183 -18.09 -6.39 1.17
N THR A 184 -17.38 -6.30 0.03
CA THR A 184 -17.67 -7.10 -1.17
C THR A 184 -17.31 -8.58 -1.04
N PHE A 185 -16.46 -8.93 -0.07
CA PHE A 185 -15.99 -10.30 0.14
C PHE A 185 -16.04 -10.76 1.60
N PHE A 186 -16.47 -9.91 2.53
CA PHE A 186 -16.44 -10.17 3.98
C PHE A 186 -17.12 -11.48 4.39
N TYR A 187 -18.32 -11.76 3.85
CA TYR A 187 -19.08 -12.97 4.18
C TYR A 187 -18.95 -14.10 3.14
N HIS A 188 -18.18 -13.89 2.08
CA HIS A 188 -18.10 -14.85 0.97
C HIS A 188 -16.73 -15.51 0.83
N GLN A 189 -15.68 -14.93 1.41
CA GLN A 189 -14.33 -15.47 1.36
C GLN A 189 -13.82 -15.76 2.77
N PRO A 190 -13.53 -17.03 3.12
CA PRO A 190 -12.92 -17.37 4.39
C PRO A 190 -11.55 -16.70 4.54
N MET A 191 -11.43 -15.81 5.52
CA MET A 191 -10.19 -15.12 5.86
C MET A 191 -9.51 -15.67 7.12
N ALA A 192 -10.12 -16.68 7.75
CA ALA A 192 -9.54 -17.43 8.86
C ALA A 192 -8.62 -18.57 8.36
N LYS A 193 -7.57 -18.90 9.13
CA LYS A 193 -6.60 -19.96 8.80
C LYS A 193 -7.22 -21.34 8.54
N THR A 194 -8.40 -21.60 9.08
CA THR A 194 -9.11 -22.88 8.96
C THR A 194 -9.77 -23.10 7.60
N GLY A 195 -9.83 -22.07 6.74
CA GLY A 195 -10.48 -22.16 5.42
C GLY A 195 -12.00 -22.30 5.46
N LYS A 196 -12.60 -22.26 6.66
CA LYS A 196 -14.05 -22.26 6.87
C LYS A 196 -14.51 -20.84 7.20
N LEU A 197 -15.69 -20.46 6.71
CA LEU A 197 -16.35 -19.25 7.18
C LEU A 197 -16.67 -19.45 8.67
N GLY A 198 -16.15 -18.55 9.51
CA GLY A 198 -16.35 -18.53 10.95
C GLY A 198 -17.24 -17.36 11.36
N THR A 199 -17.22 -17.00 12.64
CA THR A 199 -17.89 -15.78 13.12
C THR A 199 -17.37 -14.53 12.41
N ALA A 200 -18.15 -13.45 12.36
CA ALA A 200 -17.73 -12.20 11.72
C ALA A 200 -16.44 -11.65 12.37
N ARG A 201 -16.28 -11.79 13.68
CA ARG A 201 -15.09 -11.44 14.45
C ARG A 201 -13.89 -12.27 14.02
N ALA A 202 -14.06 -13.58 13.83
CA ALA A 202 -12.98 -14.44 13.33
C ALA A 202 -12.59 -14.10 11.89
N GLN A 203 -13.55 -13.76 11.02
CA GLN A 203 -13.27 -13.28 9.66
C GLN A 203 -12.50 -11.96 9.67
N LEU A 204 -12.93 -11.00 10.48
CA LEU A 204 -12.29 -9.69 10.59
C LEU A 204 -10.87 -9.80 11.18
N LEU A 205 -10.68 -10.61 12.22
CA LEU A 205 -9.37 -10.88 12.79
C LEU A 205 -8.45 -11.57 11.76
N GLY A 206 -8.96 -12.58 11.06
CA GLY A 206 -8.23 -13.24 9.98
C GLY A 206 -7.82 -12.28 8.87
N TRP A 207 -8.72 -11.39 8.47
CA TRP A 207 -8.44 -10.34 7.48
C TRP A 207 -7.34 -9.40 7.97
N LEU A 208 -7.41 -8.89 9.20
CA LEU A 208 -6.37 -8.02 9.79
C LEU A 208 -5.00 -8.70 9.77
N GLN A 209 -4.93 -9.97 10.18
CA GLN A 209 -3.67 -10.67 10.41
C GLN A 209 -3.04 -11.31 9.17
N THR A 210 -3.83 -11.68 8.15
CA THR A 210 -3.33 -12.56 7.07
C THR A 210 -3.56 -12.03 5.66
N SER A 211 -4.59 -11.21 5.46
CA SER A 211 -4.93 -10.69 4.14
C SER A 211 -4.24 -9.37 3.84
N ILE A 212 -3.94 -9.14 2.56
CA ILE A 212 -3.54 -7.84 2.03
C ILE A 212 -4.63 -7.19 1.16
N LYS A 213 -5.74 -7.90 0.89
CA LYS A 213 -6.84 -7.37 0.09
C LYS A 213 -7.53 -6.22 0.82
N ALA A 214 -7.90 -5.17 0.09
CA ALA A 214 -8.51 -3.95 0.61
C ALA A 214 -7.62 -3.20 1.63
N LYS A 215 -6.31 -3.37 1.52
CA LYS A 215 -5.31 -2.64 2.30
C LYS A 215 -4.29 -2.08 1.34
N ASP A 216 -4.03 -0.78 1.43
CA ASP A 216 -3.15 -0.10 0.49
C ASP A 216 -2.27 0.90 1.22
N TRP A 217 -1.06 1.12 0.71
CA TRP A 217 -0.24 2.22 1.18
C TRP A 217 -0.71 3.52 0.53
N TYR A 218 -1.05 4.50 1.35
CA TYR A 218 -1.26 5.86 0.88
C TYR A 218 0.11 6.51 0.60
N TYR A 219 1.03 6.42 1.54
CA TYR A 219 2.36 7.01 1.46
C TYR A 219 3.36 6.29 2.37
N HIS A 220 4.64 6.30 1.98
CA HIS A 220 5.74 5.82 2.82
C HIS A 220 6.93 6.81 2.76
N PRO A 221 7.57 7.16 3.89
CA PRO A 221 8.64 8.19 3.89
C PRO A 221 9.84 7.89 2.98
N ARG A 222 10.12 6.60 2.77
CA ARG A 222 11.17 6.12 1.86
C ARG A 222 10.86 6.28 0.36
N GLU A 223 9.64 6.67 -0.01
CA GLU A 223 9.21 6.75 -1.41
C GLU A 223 10.17 7.57 -2.27
N LYS A 224 10.48 8.81 -1.85
CA LYS A 224 11.36 9.71 -2.62
C LYS A 224 12.77 9.15 -2.78
N ALA A 225 13.36 8.64 -1.70
CA ALA A 225 14.72 8.09 -1.72
C ALA A 225 14.82 6.84 -2.60
N CYS A 226 13.81 5.96 -2.55
CA CYS A 226 13.77 4.76 -3.39
C CYS A 226 13.64 5.08 -4.88
N ILE A 227 12.80 6.06 -5.24
CA ILE A 227 12.64 6.51 -6.63
C ILE A 227 13.93 7.19 -7.12
N ALA A 228 14.48 8.13 -6.37
CA ALA A 228 15.70 8.84 -6.75
C ALA A 228 16.87 7.89 -7.00
N LYS A 229 17.06 6.90 -6.11
CA LYS A 229 18.09 5.86 -6.31
C LYS A 229 17.86 5.06 -7.59
N ARG A 230 16.61 4.68 -7.89
CA ARG A 230 16.29 3.96 -9.12
C ARG A 230 16.58 4.81 -10.36
N ASP A 231 16.27 6.10 -10.32
CA ASP A 231 16.56 7.02 -11.42
C ASP A 231 18.08 7.20 -11.62
N GLU A 232 18.86 7.27 -10.54
CA GLU A 232 20.33 7.27 -10.59
C GLU A 232 20.88 6.00 -11.24
N ASP A 233 20.38 4.82 -10.85
CA ASP A 233 20.78 3.52 -11.41
C ASP A 233 20.46 3.43 -12.91
N ILE A 234 19.26 3.88 -13.33
CA ILE A 234 18.85 3.93 -14.74
C ILE A 234 19.74 4.88 -15.54
N ASN A 235 20.00 6.08 -15.01
CA ASN A 235 20.84 7.08 -15.68
C ASN A 235 22.28 6.59 -15.83
N LYS A 236 22.79 5.84 -14.85
CA LYS A 236 24.11 5.21 -14.92
C LYS A 236 24.16 4.16 -16.03
N ALA A 237 23.18 3.25 -16.08
CA ALA A 237 23.11 2.21 -17.12
C ALA A 237 22.95 2.81 -18.53
N LEU A 238 22.18 3.89 -18.68
CA LEU A 238 22.09 4.61 -19.95
C LEU A 238 23.44 5.17 -20.42
N LYS A 239 24.21 5.77 -19.51
CA LYS A 239 25.54 6.30 -19.83
C LYS A 239 26.50 5.19 -20.27
N GLU A 240 26.46 4.04 -19.60
CA GLU A 240 27.26 2.87 -19.96
C GLU A 240 26.93 2.38 -21.39
N LEU A 241 25.65 2.26 -21.74
CA LEU A 241 25.22 1.91 -23.10
C LEU A 241 25.66 2.93 -24.16
N THR A 242 25.59 4.23 -23.87
CA THR A 242 26.07 5.27 -24.79
C THR A 242 27.60 5.26 -24.96
N THR A 243 28.32 4.81 -23.94
CA THR A 243 29.79 4.71 -23.97
C THR A 243 30.22 3.47 -24.75
N GLU A 244 29.51 2.34 -24.61
CA GLU A 244 29.76 1.10 -25.36
C GLU A 244 29.39 1.23 -26.85
N SER A 245 28.32 1.96 -27.18
CA SER A 245 27.90 2.19 -28.57
C SER A 245 28.82 3.16 -29.35
N HIS A 246 29.76 3.84 -28.69
CA HIS A 246 30.86 4.56 -29.35
C HIS A 246 32.09 3.70 -29.65
N VAL A 247 32.07 2.41 -29.30
CA VAL A 247 33.06 1.43 -29.76
C VAL A 247 32.39 0.51 -30.79
N LEU A 248 32.06 1.05 -31.97
CA LEU A 248 32.03 0.20 -33.16
C LEU A 248 33.47 -0.29 -33.37
N SER A 249 33.79 -1.45 -32.78
CA SER A 249 35.06 -2.11 -33.04
C SER A 249 35.09 -2.44 -34.53
N ILE A 250 35.83 -1.63 -35.29
CA ILE A 250 36.14 -1.91 -36.68
C ILE A 250 36.71 -3.33 -36.68
N PRO A 251 36.13 -4.28 -37.43
CA PRO A 251 36.64 -5.65 -37.45
C PRO A 251 38.14 -5.66 -37.74
N VAL A 252 38.95 -6.46 -37.04
CA VAL A 252 40.43 -6.43 -37.13
C VAL A 252 40.92 -6.51 -38.59
N HIS A 253 40.22 -7.26 -39.44
CA HIS A 253 40.53 -7.38 -40.87
C HIS A 253 40.34 -6.08 -41.69
N GLN A 254 39.56 -5.13 -41.18
CA GLN A 254 39.31 -3.82 -41.79
C GLN A 254 40.19 -2.71 -41.19
N GLN A 255 40.95 -3.00 -40.13
CA GLN A 255 41.83 -2.03 -39.50
C GLN A 255 43.14 -1.88 -40.29
N LEU A 256 43.66 -0.66 -40.36
CA LEU A 256 45.01 -0.39 -40.86
C LEU A 256 45.72 0.64 -39.99
N LYS A 257 47.04 0.51 -39.83
CA LYS A 257 47.81 1.45 -39.02
C LYS A 257 48.12 2.69 -39.85
N CYS A 258 47.75 3.86 -39.34
CA CYS A 258 47.98 5.15 -39.96
C CYS A 258 49.01 5.95 -39.18
N GLN A 259 49.78 6.78 -39.87
CA GLN A 259 50.61 7.84 -39.28
C GLN A 259 50.32 9.17 -39.95
N CYS A 260 50.13 10.24 -39.18
CA CYS A 260 50.11 11.60 -39.72
C CYS A 260 51.52 12.17 -39.77
N LEU A 261 51.97 12.60 -40.95
CA LEU A 261 53.29 13.24 -41.13
C LEU A 261 53.32 14.69 -40.63
N GLY A 262 52.16 15.35 -40.50
CA GLY A 262 52.07 16.72 -40.00
C GLY A 262 52.29 16.84 -38.49
N CYS A 263 51.67 15.96 -37.68
CA CYS A 263 51.78 15.98 -36.21
C CYS A 263 52.49 14.76 -35.62
N GLY A 264 52.85 13.76 -36.42
CA GLY A 264 53.52 12.54 -35.99
C GLY A 264 52.62 11.46 -35.36
N LYS A 265 51.31 11.73 -35.17
CA LYS A 265 50.39 10.81 -34.47
C LYS A 265 50.17 9.50 -35.23
N MET A 266 50.24 8.40 -34.48
CA MET A 266 49.85 7.05 -34.91
C MET A 266 48.40 6.76 -34.49
N PHE A 267 47.59 6.19 -35.38
CA PHE A 267 46.19 5.83 -35.09
C PHE A 267 45.70 4.67 -35.98
N ILE A 268 44.54 4.10 -35.65
CA ILE A 268 43.91 3.03 -36.44
C ILE A 268 42.89 3.63 -37.39
N GLY A 269 43.06 3.37 -38.69
CA GLY A 269 42.13 3.71 -39.76
C GLY A 269 41.33 2.51 -40.24
N ILE A 270 40.42 2.76 -41.19
CA ILE A 270 39.57 1.77 -41.85
C ILE A 270 40.04 1.59 -43.29
N ARG A 271 40.24 0.34 -43.74
CA ARG A 271 40.59 0.00 -45.13
C ARG A 271 39.53 0.54 -46.09
N ASN A 272 39.99 1.05 -47.24
CA ASN A 272 39.13 1.60 -48.30
C ASN A 272 38.26 2.80 -47.85
N LYS A 273 38.64 3.49 -46.78
CA LYS A 273 38.03 4.76 -46.36
C LYS A 273 39.09 5.84 -46.20
N VAL A 274 38.64 7.08 -46.31
CA VAL A 274 39.46 8.24 -45.95
C VAL A 274 39.70 8.21 -44.43
N ASN A 275 40.96 8.33 -44.01
CA ASN A 275 41.37 8.27 -42.61
C ASN A 275 41.97 9.62 -42.18
N PRO A 276 41.15 10.63 -41.80
CA PRO A 276 41.65 11.90 -41.30
C PRO A 276 42.42 11.70 -39.99
N CYS A 277 43.52 12.43 -39.81
CA CYS A 277 44.20 12.47 -38.54
C CYS A 277 43.26 12.99 -37.44
N PRO A 278 43.16 12.32 -36.27
CA PRO A 278 42.31 12.78 -35.18
C PRO A 278 42.69 14.18 -34.64
N ASP A 279 43.96 14.56 -34.76
CA ASP A 279 44.47 15.83 -34.21
C ASP A 279 44.43 16.95 -35.25
N CYS A 280 44.91 16.68 -36.47
CA CYS A 280 44.96 17.69 -37.53
C CYS A 280 43.67 17.79 -38.35
N GLN A 281 42.73 16.86 -38.15
CA GLN A 281 41.48 16.72 -38.91
C GLN A 281 41.65 16.74 -40.45
N THR A 282 42.80 16.29 -40.94
CA THR A 282 43.13 16.21 -42.37
C THR A 282 43.68 14.84 -42.72
N HIS A 283 43.38 14.37 -43.94
CA HIS A 283 43.86 13.11 -44.49
C HIS A 283 45.04 13.30 -45.47
N LEU A 284 45.35 14.54 -45.86
CA LEU A 284 46.32 14.86 -46.92
C LEU A 284 47.76 14.41 -46.59
N TYR A 285 48.08 14.31 -45.29
CA TYR A 285 49.40 13.95 -44.80
C TYR A 285 49.39 12.63 -44.02
N VAL A 286 48.40 11.77 -44.24
CA VAL A 286 48.26 10.48 -43.54
C VAL A 286 48.79 9.37 -44.43
N THR A 287 49.70 8.55 -43.89
CA THR A 287 50.28 7.39 -44.57
C THR A 287 49.88 6.09 -43.87
N GLU A 288 49.66 5.05 -44.67
CA GLU A 288 49.45 3.68 -44.18
C GLU A 288 50.81 3.03 -43.80
N ARG A 289 50.84 2.26 -42.71
CA ARG A 289 52.00 1.49 -42.23
C ARG A 289 51.67 0.02 -42.01
#